data_AF-A0A962QF08-F1
#
_entry.id   AF-A0A962QF08-F1
#
_cell.length_a   1.000
_cell.length_b   1.000
_cell.length_c   1.000
_cell.angle_alpha   90.00
_cell.angle_beta   90.00
_cell.angle_gamma   90.00
#
_symmetry.space_group_name_H-M   'P 1'
#
loop_
_entity.id
_entity.type
_entity.pdbx_description
1 polymer ?
#
loop_
_entity_poly.entity_id
_entity_poly.type
_entity_poly.pdbx_seq_one_letter_code
_entity_poly.pdbx_strand_id
1 'polypeptide(L)'
;MHRTQIYLHDELYQQLKLRSQRQGLSISELIRRAVEKDLHTEPADNARAFFDQAAPLQSFAEVEPESYVRELRSQSRLLREAYDSDV
;
A
#
# COMPACT_ATOMS: atom_id res chain seq x y z
N MET A 1 -0.04 29.38 6.80
CA MET A 1 -1.15 28.91 5.95
C MET A 1 -1.26 29.82 4.74
N HIS A 2 -1.31 29.25 3.53
CA HIS A 2 -1.53 30.01 2.30
C HIS A 2 -2.97 29.79 1.82
N ARG A 3 -3.66 30.86 1.43
CA ARG A 3 -5.02 30.79 0.89
C ARG A 3 -4.94 30.80 -0.63
N THR A 4 -5.51 29.78 -1.25
CA THR A 4 -5.56 29.61 -2.70
C THR A 4 -7.00 29.42 -3.15
N GLN A 5 -7.35 29.94 -4.32
CA GLN A 5 -8.62 29.68 -4.99
C GLN A 5 -8.42 28.55 -5.99
N ILE A 6 -9.29 27.54 -5.97
CA ILE A 6 -9.26 26.41 -6.89
C ILE A 6 -10.63 26.27 -7.57
N TYR A 7 -10.62 25.90 -8.84
CA TYR A 7 -11.84 25.59 -9.57
C TYR A 7 -12.17 24.11 -9.39
N LEU A 8 -13.43 23.82 -9.09
CA LEU A 8 -13.96 22.47 -8.92
C LEU A 8 -15.15 22.30 -9.84
N HIS A 9 -15.35 21.09 -10.35
CA HIS A 9 -16.59 20.74 -11.03
C HIS A 9 -17.73 20.73 -10.01
N ASP A 10 -18.93 21.13 -10.44
CA ASP A 10 -20.09 21.25 -9.54
C ASP A 10 -20.41 19.94 -8.82
N GLU A 11 -20.30 18.81 -9.53
CA GLU A 11 -20.52 17.48 -8.95
C GLU A 11 -19.54 17.20 -7.80
N LEU A 12 -18.25 17.47 -8.02
CA LEU A 12 -17.21 17.28 -7.02
C LEU A 12 -17.44 18.19 -5.79
N TYR A 13 -17.87 19.43 -6.02
CA TYR A 13 -18.24 20.33 -4.94
C TYR A 13 -19.42 19.80 -4.11
N GLN A 14 -20.46 19.26 -4.75
CA GLN A 14 -21.59 18.66 -4.02
C GLN A 14 -21.16 17.45 -3.20
N GLN A 15 -20.30 16.58 -3.75
CA GLN A 15 -19.75 15.44 -3.03
C GLN A 15 -18.93 15.87 -1.80
N LEU A 16 -18.08 16.89 -1.96
CA LEU A 16 -17.30 17.47 -0.85
C LEU A 16 -18.21 18.06 0.23
N LYS A 17 -19.27 18.76 -0.16
CA LYS A 17 -20.25 19.34 0.77
C LYS A 17 -20.97 18.27 1.58
N LEU A 18 -21.42 17.18 0.94
CA LEU A 18 -22.05 16.05 1.62
C LEU A 18 -21.08 15.37 2.59
N ARG A 19 -19.83 15.18 2.17
CA ARG A 19 -18.78 14.57 3.02
C ARG A 19 -18.43 15.45 4.22
N SER A 20 -18.35 16.76 4.02
CA SER A 20 -18.15 17.78 5.06
C SER A 20 -19.22 17.70 6.15
N GLN A 21 -20.49 17.65 5.75
CA GLN A 21 -21.61 17.53 6.67
C GLN A 21 -21.58 16.22 7.47
N ARG A 22 -21.30 15.10 6.80
CA ARG A 22 -21.24 13.78 7.44
C ARG A 22 -20.10 13.67 8.46
N GLN A 23 -18.98 14.33 8.22
CA GLN A 23 -17.78 14.23 9.07
C GLN A 23 -17.65 15.37 10.08
N GLY A 24 -18.51 16.40 10.00
CA GLY A 24 -18.42 17.58 10.86
C GLY A 24 -17.15 18.40 10.64
N LEU A 25 -16.54 18.30 9.45
CA LEU A 25 -15.30 19.00 9.08
C LEU A 25 -15.58 20.05 8.01
N SER A 26 -14.81 21.12 7.96
CA SER A 26 -14.92 22.10 6.89
C SER A 26 -14.43 21.53 5.55
N ILE A 27 -14.96 22.06 4.44
CA ILE A 27 -14.50 21.67 3.09
C ILE A 27 -13.00 21.94 2.93
N SER A 28 -12.50 23.06 3.45
CA SER A 28 -11.06 23.40 3.42
C SER A 28 -10.21 22.37 4.15
N GLU A 29 -10.69 21.86 5.29
CA GLU A 29 -9.99 20.84 6.07
C GLU A 29 -10.00 19.48 5.37
N LEU A 30 -11.10 19.12 4.69
CA LEU A 30 -11.16 17.93 3.87
C LEU A 30 -10.18 17.99 2.69
N ILE A 31 -10.14 19.12 1.98
CA ILE A 31 -9.23 19.32 0.86
C ILE A 31 -7.78 19.28 1.37
N ARG A 32 -7.48 19.96 2.48
CA ARG A 32 -6.14 19.94 3.10
C ARG A 32 -5.68 18.52 3.38
N ARG A 33 -6.49 17.71 4.07
CA ARG A 33 -6.14 16.31 4.38
C ARG A 33 -5.98 15.45 3.14
N ALA A 34 -6.83 15.65 2.13
CA ALA A 34 -6.74 14.91 0.88
C ALA A 34 -5.44 15.24 0.13
N VAL A 35 -5.09 16.52 0.03
CA VAL A 35 -3.85 16.99 -0.60
C VAL A 35 -2.63 16.56 0.20
N GLU A 36 -2.65 16.67 1.53
CA GLU A 36 -1.57 16.17 2.39
C GLU A 36 -1.37 14.67 2.20
N LYS A 37 -2.44 13.88 2.21
CA LYS A 37 -2.35 12.44 1.98
C LYS A 37 -1.76 12.15 0.60
N ASP A 38 -2.23 12.83 -0.44
CA ASP A 38 -1.77 12.63 -1.82
C ASP A 38 -0.28 13.00 -1.98
N LEU A 39 0.13 14.15 -1.44
CA LEU A 39 1.53 14.61 -1.49
C LEU A 39 2.48 13.78 -0.62
N HIS A 40 1.98 13.17 0.47
CA HIS A 40 2.75 12.26 1.30
C HIS A 40 2.70 10.80 0.83
N THR A 41 1.82 10.48 -0.11
CA THR A 41 1.84 9.18 -0.78
C THR A 41 2.90 9.27 -1.87
N GLU A 42 4.12 8.84 -1.57
CA GLU A 42 5.10 8.64 -2.64
C GLU A 42 4.49 7.70 -3.70
N PRO A 43 4.78 7.89 -5.02
CA PRO A 43 4.25 7.03 -6.09
C PRO A 43 4.69 5.56 -5.99
N ALA A 44 5.37 5.21 -4.91
CA ALA A 44 6.03 3.97 -4.64
C ALA A 44 6.10 3.75 -3.11
N ASP A 45 4.95 3.51 -2.48
CA ASP A 45 4.86 2.48 -1.42
C ASP A 45 5.16 1.10 -2.07
N ASN A 46 6.33 1.03 -2.70
CA ASN A 46 6.94 -0.11 -3.31
C ASN A 46 7.05 -1.12 -2.18
N ALA A 47 6.49 -2.32 -2.35
CA ALA A 47 6.75 -3.42 -1.42
C ALA A 47 8.25 -3.53 -1.06
N ARG A 48 9.15 -3.14 -1.98
CA ARG A 48 10.59 -2.96 -1.72
C ARG A 48 10.92 -1.99 -0.58
N ALA A 49 10.36 -0.78 -0.53
CA ALA A 49 10.63 0.17 0.54
C ALA A 49 10.18 -0.36 1.92
N PHE A 50 9.08 -1.11 1.95
CA PHE A 50 8.64 -1.84 3.15
C PHE A 50 9.64 -2.93 3.56
N PHE A 51 10.13 -3.73 2.61
CA PHE A 51 11.13 -4.77 2.88
C PHE A 51 12.51 -4.21 3.24
N ASP A 52 12.91 -3.06 2.70
CA ASP A 52 14.20 -2.41 2.99
C ASP A 52 14.26 -1.86 4.43
N GLN A 53 13.10 -1.52 5.01
CA GLN A 53 13.00 -1.04 6.39
C GLN A 53 12.66 -2.15 7.39
N ALA A 54 12.20 -3.31 6.92
CA ALA A 54 11.83 -4.43 7.77
C ALA A 54 13.07 -5.18 8.24
N ALA A 55 13.36 -5.12 9.55
CA ALA A 55 14.34 -6.02 10.14
C ALA A 55 13.79 -7.46 10.15
N PRO A 56 14.61 -8.48 9.80
CA PRO A 56 14.20 -9.86 9.89
C PRO A 56 13.85 -10.22 11.34
N LEU A 57 12.82 -11.05 11.51
CA LEU A 57 12.47 -11.59 12.82
C LEU A 57 13.65 -12.42 13.36
N GLN A 58 13.89 -12.33 14.67
CA GLN A 58 14.97 -13.11 15.32
C GLN A 58 14.84 -14.61 15.08
N SER A 59 13.62 -15.13 14.90
CA SER A 59 13.37 -16.53 14.56
C SER A 59 13.93 -16.97 13.20
N PHE A 60 14.31 -16.02 12.33
CA PHE A 60 14.93 -16.27 11.02
C PHE A 60 16.41 -15.88 10.99
N ALA A 61 17.02 -15.53 12.13
CA ALA A 61 18.40 -15.06 12.18
C ALA A 61 19.43 -16.10 11.68
N GLU A 62 19.13 -17.39 11.86
CA GLU A 62 19.99 -18.51 11.44
C GLU A 62 19.49 -19.20 10.15
N VAL A 63 18.40 -18.71 9.56
CA VAL A 63 17.77 -19.33 8.40
C VAL A 63 18.33 -18.74 7.12
N GLU A 64 18.93 -19.59 6.28
CA GLU A 64 19.43 -19.18 4.97
C GLU A 64 18.25 -18.96 4.00
N PRO A 65 18.09 -17.75 3.41
CA PRO A 65 16.90 -17.39 2.64
C PRO A 65 16.64 -18.27 1.40
N GLU A 66 17.68 -18.67 0.66
CA GLU A 66 17.51 -19.46 -0.56
C GLU A 66 16.99 -20.86 -0.27
N SER A 67 17.51 -21.49 0.79
CA SER A 67 17.13 -22.81 1.30
C SER A 67 15.67 -22.81 1.74
N TYR A 68 15.27 -21.78 2.49
CA TYR A 68 13.89 -21.62 2.96
C TYR A 68 12.90 -21.49 1.80
N VAL A 69 13.20 -20.65 0.82
CA VAL A 69 12.32 -20.46 -0.36
C VAL A 69 12.29 -21.73 -1.21
N ARG A 70 13.41 -22.44 -1.34
CA ARG A 70 13.48 -23.71 -2.09
C ARG A 70 12.61 -24.78 -1.43
N GLU A 71 12.68 -24.95 -0.11
CA GLU A 71 11.84 -25.89 0.64
C GLU A 71 10.36 -25.54 0.48
N LEU A 72 10.00 -24.27 0.69
CA LEU A 72 8.63 -23.79 0.53
C LEU A 72 8.09 -24.05 -0.89
N ARG A 73 8.91 -23.83 -1.92
CA ARG A 73 8.55 -24.11 -3.32
C ARG A 73 8.42 -25.60 -3.59
N SER A 74 9.27 -26.44 -2.99
CA SER A 74 9.21 -27.90 -3.20
C SER A 74 7.91 -28.53 -2.69
N GLN A 75 7.25 -27.89 -1.71
CA GLN A 75 5.95 -28.29 -1.20
C GLN A 75 4.78 -27.70 -2.02
N SER A 76 5.06 -26.78 -2.94
CA SER A 76 4.04 -26.21 -3.82
C SER A 76 3.56 -27.25 -4.82
N ARG A 77 2.22 -27.38 -4.91
CA ARG A 77 1.53 -28.33 -5.81
C ARG A 77 2.02 -28.25 -7.26
N LEU A 78 2.40 -27.06 -7.72
CA LEU A 78 2.84 -26.77 -9.08
C LEU A 78 4.12 -27.50 -9.50
N LEU A 79 5.02 -27.82 -8.56
CA LEU A 79 6.24 -28.57 -8.85
C LEU A 79 6.10 -30.07 -8.61
N ARG A 80 5.07 -30.50 -7.86
CA ARG A 80 4.80 -31.91 -7.60
C ARG A 80 4.32 -32.63 -8.87
N GLU A 81 3.42 -32.01 -9.63
CA GLU A 81 2.93 -32.55 -10.91
C GLU A 81 4.03 -32.63 -11.98
N ALA A 82 4.98 -31.69 -11.99
CA ALA A 82 6.12 -31.70 -12.91
C ALA A 82 7.18 -32.75 -12.57
N TYR A 83 7.28 -33.18 -11.31
CA TYR A 83 8.24 -34.21 -10.87
C TYR A 83 7.67 -35.62 -10.98
N ASP A 84 6.37 -35.80 -10.77
CA ASP A 84 5.66 -37.08 -10.93
C ASP A 84 5.41 -37.45 -12.41
N SER A 85 5.66 -36.55 -13.36
CA SER A 85 5.51 -36.80 -14.81
C SER A 85 6.81 -37.25 -15.50
N ASP A 86 7.93 -37.25 -14.78
CA ASP A 86 9.24 -37.76 -15.23
C ASP A 86 9.59 -39.13 -14.58
N VAL A 87 8.60 -39.85 -14.04
CA VAL A 87 8.71 -41.24 -13.54
C VAL A 87 7.80 -42.18 -14.31
#